data_AF-A0A7X7TSX5-F1
#
_entry.id   AF-A0A7X7TSX5-F1
#
_cell.length_a   1.000
_cell.length_b   1.000
_cell.length_c   1.000
_cell.angle_alpha   90.00
_cell.angle_beta   90.00
_cell.angle_gamma   90.00
#
_symmetry.space_group_name_H-M   'P 1'
#
loop_
_entity.id
_entity.type
_entity.pdbx_description
1 polymer ?
#
loop_
_entity_poly.entity_id
_entity_poly.type
_entity_poly.pdbx_seq_one_letter_code
_entity_poly.pdbx_strand_id
1 'polypeptide(L)'
;MRRKGIEKPYSKGAKIFLADPTTYQIYEGEVWNFREAFIVSMLKEIGNIYASKDETKADFIFNDIKLEIGGKSKRRKSSDFVIRDDIDIPLKNMIPLWTFGMLW
;
A
#
# COMPACT_ATOMS: atom_id res chain seq x y z
N MET A 1 23.55 11.08 -21.38
CA MET A 1 22.17 10.57 -21.50
C MET A 1 21.88 9.63 -20.35
N ARG A 2 21.04 10.03 -19.39
CA ARG A 2 20.63 9.20 -18.23
C ARG A 2 19.77 8.05 -18.78
N ARG A 3 20.18 6.79 -18.58
CA ARG A 3 19.37 5.62 -18.92
C ARG A 3 18.06 5.72 -18.12
N LYS A 4 16.94 5.95 -18.82
CA LYS A 4 15.60 5.89 -18.25
C LYS A 4 15.42 4.43 -17.79
N GLY A 5 15.43 4.21 -16.47
CA GLY A 5 15.24 2.89 -15.89
C GLY A 5 13.94 2.31 -16.41
N ILE A 6 14.00 1.05 -16.86
CA ILE A 6 12.85 0.28 -17.32
C ILE A 6 11.77 0.38 -16.24
N GLU A 7 10.60 0.94 -16.59
CA GLU A 7 9.47 0.99 -15.68
C GLU A 7 9.09 -0.46 -15.36
N LYS A 8 9.28 -0.86 -14.09
CA LYS A 8 8.82 -2.15 -13.62
C LYS A 8 7.30 -2.21 -13.85
N PRO A 9 6.74 -3.33 -14.36
CA PRO A 9 5.32 -3.47 -14.65
C PRO A 9 4.39 -3.30 -13.44
N TYR A 10 4.96 -3.14 -12.24
CA TYR A 10 4.28 -2.95 -10.96
C TYR A 10 4.70 -1.64 -10.27
N SER A 11 4.78 -0.53 -11.01
CA SER A 11 4.98 0.79 -10.39
C SER A 11 3.85 1.07 -9.39
N LYS A 12 4.11 1.83 -8.32
CA LYS A 12 3.08 2.16 -7.31
C LYS A 12 1.85 2.84 -7.93
N GLY A 13 2.05 3.61 -9.00
CA GLY A 13 0.95 4.18 -9.79
C GLY A 13 0.10 3.11 -10.49
N ALA A 14 0.73 2.06 -11.03
CA ALA A 14 0.00 0.93 -11.61
C ALA A 14 -0.85 0.19 -10.57
N LYS A 15 -0.43 0.14 -9.30
CA LYS A 15 -1.21 -0.44 -8.19
C LYS A 15 -2.46 0.35 -7.83
N ILE A 16 -2.48 1.66 -8.08
CA ILE A 16 -3.67 2.51 -7.92
C ILE A 16 -4.61 2.37 -9.12
N PHE A 17 -4.03 2.18 -10.31
CA PHE A 17 -4.79 1.97 -11.53
C PHE A 17 -5.49 0.61 -11.55
N LEU A 18 -4.77 -0.45 -11.15
CA LEU A 18 -5.26 -1.82 -10.96
C LEU A 18 -5.73 -2.03 -9.51
N ALA A 19 -6.55 -1.13 -8.97
CA ALA A 19 -7.06 -1.22 -7.60
C ALA A 19 -8.01 -2.42 -7.34
N ASP A 20 -8.14 -3.33 -8.31
CA ASP A 20 -8.81 -4.62 -8.14
C ASP A 20 -7.77 -5.66 -7.64
N PRO A 21 -7.89 -6.15 -6.40
CA PRO A 21 -6.96 -7.13 -5.84
C PRO A 21 -7.00 -8.46 -6.63
N THR A 22 -8.12 -8.79 -7.29
CA THR A 22 -8.26 -10.05 -8.03
C THR A 22 -7.39 -10.09 -9.27
N THR A 23 -7.17 -8.94 -9.91
CA THR A 23 -6.24 -8.81 -11.03
C THR A 23 -4.80 -9.22 -10.64
N TYR A 24 -4.35 -8.87 -9.43
CA TYR A 24 -3.01 -9.28 -8.96
C TYR A 24 -2.88 -10.78 -8.73
N GLN A 25 -3.97 -11.47 -8.39
CA GLN A 25 -3.99 -12.92 -8.21
C GLN A 25 -3.89 -13.66 -9.55
N ILE A 26 -4.42 -13.08 -10.63
CA ILE A 26 -4.37 -13.64 -11.99
C ILE A 26 -2.97 -13.51 -12.60
N TYR A 27 -2.23 -12.45 -12.27
CA TYR A 27 -0.89 -12.18 -12.81
C TYR A 27 0.26 -12.86 -12.04
N GLU A 28 -0.02 -13.85 -11.18
CA GLU A 28 0.98 -14.43 -10.24
C GLU A 28 1.70 -13.34 -9.42
N GLY A 29 0.99 -12.25 -9.10
CA GLY A 29 1.54 -11.14 -8.37
C GLY A 29 2.00 -11.57 -6.98
N GLU A 30 3.13 -11.03 -6.53
CA GLU A 30 3.60 -11.30 -5.17
C GLU A 30 2.52 -10.92 -4.15
N VAL A 31 2.37 -11.74 -3.09
CA VAL A 31 1.42 -11.50 -1.98
C VAL A 31 1.56 -10.08 -1.40
N TRP A 32 2.75 -9.49 -1.47
CA TRP A 32 3.01 -8.09 -1.09
C TRP A 32 2.26 -7.07 -1.94
N ASN A 33 2.19 -7.27 -3.25
CA ASN A 33 1.46 -6.39 -4.16
C ASN A 33 -0.05 -6.50 -3.93
N PHE A 34 -0.55 -7.71 -3.63
CA PHE A 34 -1.95 -7.93 -3.29
C PHE A 34 -2.38 -7.10 -2.07
N ARG A 35 -1.57 -7.09 -1.00
CA ARG A 35 -1.87 -6.32 0.23
C ARG A 35 -1.98 -4.82 -0.04
N GLU A 36 -1.09 -4.29 -0.86
CA GLU A 36 -1.12 -2.87 -1.27
C GLU A 36 -2.36 -2.56 -2.11
N ALA A 37 -2.67 -3.41 -3.10
CA ALA A 37 -3.85 -3.26 -3.94
C ALA A 37 -5.16 -3.35 -3.13
N PHE A 38 -5.24 -4.29 -2.18
CA PHE A 38 -6.38 -4.43 -1.28
C PHE A 38 -6.64 -3.15 -0.48
N ILE A 39 -5.63 -2.62 0.22
CA ILE A 39 -5.79 -1.37 0.98
C ILE A 39 -6.17 -0.20 0.08
N VAL A 40 -5.57 -0.11 -1.11
CA VAL A 40 -5.93 0.93 -2.07
C VAL A 40 -7.38 0.80 -2.51
N SER A 41 -7.86 -0.41 -2.80
CA SER A 41 -9.26 -0.68 -3.15
C SER A 41 -10.22 -0.18 -2.07
N MET A 42 -9.94 -0.54 -0.81
CA MET A 42 -10.78 -0.21 0.33
C MET A 42 -10.80 1.30 0.64
N LEU A 43 -9.65 1.96 0.55
CA LEU A 43 -9.53 3.39 0.84
C LEU A 43 -10.05 4.28 -0.30
N LYS A 44 -9.97 3.81 -1.54
CA LYS A 44 -10.44 4.55 -2.72
C LYS A 44 -11.96 4.77 -2.71
N GLU A 45 -12.73 3.87 -2.12
CA GLU A 45 -14.17 4.03 -1.91
C GLU A 45 -14.50 5.14 -0.90
N ILE A 46 -13.60 5.40 0.06
CA ILE A 46 -13.85 6.32 1.18
C ILE A 46 -13.28 7.73 0.90
N GLY A 47 -12.24 7.83 0.07
CA GLY A 47 -11.59 9.12 -0.20
C GLY A 47 -10.46 9.06 -1.21
N ASN A 48 -9.68 10.15 -1.27
CA ASN A 48 -8.63 10.30 -2.26
C ASN A 48 -7.33 9.65 -1.81
N ILE A 49 -6.88 8.67 -2.59
CA ILE A 49 -5.59 8.00 -2.38
C ILE A 49 -4.65 8.19 -3.57
N TYR A 50 -3.41 8.56 -3.28
CA TYR A 50 -2.36 8.80 -4.27
C TYR A 50 -1.08 8.05 -3.91
N ALA A 51 -0.26 7.74 -4.92
CA ALA A 51 1.07 7.19 -4.69
C ALA A 51 1.99 8.32 -4.23
N SER A 52 2.77 8.08 -3.19
CA SER A 52 3.76 9.07 -2.74
C SER A 52 4.84 9.24 -3.82
N LYS A 53 5.13 10.51 -4.18
CA LYS A 53 6.28 10.84 -5.05
C LYS A 53 7.62 10.56 -4.38
N ASP A 54 7.65 10.59 -3.04
CA ASP A 54 8.84 10.34 -2.23
C ASP A 54 8.67 9.00 -1.50
N GLU A 55 9.25 7.95 -2.08
CA GLU A 55 9.15 6.58 -1.58
C GLU A 55 9.88 6.37 -0.25
N THR A 56 10.73 7.31 0.17
CA THR A 56 11.44 7.25 1.45
C THR A 56 10.54 7.63 2.63
N LYS A 57 9.45 8.37 2.37
CA LYS A 57 8.55 8.88 3.41
C LYS A 57 7.28 8.05 3.55
N ALA A 58 6.71 7.59 2.45
CA ALA A 58 5.44 6.85 2.44
C ALA A 58 5.32 6.01 1.16
N ASP A 59 4.42 5.03 1.19
CA ASP A 59 4.03 4.30 -0.02
C ASP A 59 2.81 4.98 -0.67
N PHE A 60 1.82 5.37 0.14
CA PHE A 60 0.61 6.05 -0.32
C PHE A 60 0.29 7.28 0.54
N ILE A 61 -0.52 8.18 0.01
CA ILE A 61 -1.05 9.35 0.69
C ILE A 61 -2.58 9.30 0.57
N PHE A 62 -3.27 9.21 1.70
CA PHE A 62 -4.73 9.20 1.77
C PHE A 62 -5.20 10.47 2.49
N ASN A 63 -5.89 11.38 1.79
CA ASN A 63 -6.33 12.67 2.37
C ASN A 63 -5.25 13.37 3.23
N ASP A 64 -4.05 13.56 2.65
CA ASP A 64 -2.84 14.11 3.29
C ASP A 64 -2.18 13.27 4.39
N ILE A 65 -2.74 12.11 4.74
CA ILE A 65 -2.16 11.14 5.67
C ILE A 65 -1.18 10.23 4.92
N LYS A 66 0.07 10.15 5.40
CA LYS A 66 1.08 9.26 4.82
C LYS A 66 0.93 7.84 5.34
N LEU A 67 0.68 6.90 4.43
CA LEU A 67 0.50 5.49 4.69
C LEU A 67 1.69 4.68 4.18
N GLU A 68 2.13 3.72 4.99
CA GLU A 68 3.06 2.68 4.61
C GLU A 68 2.39 1.31 4.75
N ILE A 69 2.48 0.47 3.73
CA ILE A 69 1.87 -0.85 3.74
C ILE A 69 2.98 -1.88 3.66
N GLY A 70 2.99 -2.83 4.60
CA GLY A 70 4.12 -3.73 4.74
C GLY A 70 3.89 -4.83 5.74
N GLY A 71 4.96 -5.54 6.07
CA GLY A 71 4.92 -6.54 7.12
C GLY A 71 6.21 -6.53 7.92
N LYS A 72 6.49 -7.67 8.55
CA LYS A 72 7.42 -7.81 9.67
C LYS A 72 8.77 -7.11 9.53
N SER A 73 9.38 -7.14 8.35
CA SER A 73 10.73 -6.62 8.11
C SER A 73 10.81 -5.15 7.70
N LYS A 74 9.70 -4.47 7.36
CA LYS A 74 9.73 -3.05 6.95
C LYS A 74 10.01 -2.16 8.16
N ARG A 75 11.15 -1.45 8.15
CA ARG A 75 11.44 -0.39 9.14
C ARG A 75 10.48 0.76 8.93
N ARG A 76 9.93 1.28 10.03
CA ARG A 76 9.02 2.44 10.03
C ARG A 76 9.68 3.63 9.31
N LYS A 77 9.11 4.05 8.19
CA LYS A 77 9.48 5.32 7.53
C LYS A 77 8.90 6.50 8.32
N SER A 78 9.10 7.73 7.84
CA SER A 78 8.43 8.93 8.36
C SER A 78 6.93 9.00 7.99
N SER A 79 6.29 7.84 7.89
CA SER A 79 4.86 7.63 7.61
C SER A 79 4.03 7.88 8.87
N ASP A 80 2.84 8.43 8.69
CA ASP A 80 1.93 8.73 9.80
C ASP A 80 1.30 7.43 10.34
N PHE A 81 0.95 6.50 9.45
CA PHE A 81 0.47 5.16 9.80
C PHE A 81 1.18 4.06 9.00
N VAL A 82 1.33 2.91 9.65
CA VAL A 82 1.86 1.70 9.02
C VAL A 82 0.82 0.59 9.11
N ILE A 83 0.36 0.11 7.97
CA ILE A 83 -0.57 -1.00 7.87
C ILE A 83 0.24 -2.29 7.76
N ARG A 84 -0.01 -3.22 8.68
CA ARG A 84 0.78 -4.44 8.85
C ARG A 84 -0.08 -5.68 8.93
N ASP A 85 0.32 -6.71 8.19
CA ASP A 85 -0.35 -8.01 8.21
C ASP A 85 0.06 -8.90 9.39
N ASP A 86 1.23 -8.65 9.99
CA ASP A 86 1.82 -9.53 11.02
C ASP A 86 1.51 -9.11 12.46
N ILE A 87 0.50 -8.26 12.66
CA ILE A 87 0.11 -7.76 13.97
C ILE A 87 -1.38 -7.97 14.22
N ASP A 88 -1.73 -8.29 15.46
CA ASP A 88 -3.13 -8.40 15.89
C ASP A 88 -3.57 -7.22 16.76
N ILE A 89 -2.60 -6.63 17.46
CA ILE A 89 -2.85 -5.53 18.40
C ILE A 89 -2.34 -4.22 17.77
N PRO A 90 -3.20 -3.23 17.53
CA PRO A 90 -2.75 -1.93 17.06
C PRO A 90 -1.88 -1.27 18.13
N LEU A 91 -0.66 -0.88 17.78
CA LEU A 91 0.29 -0.24 18.69
C LEU A 91 0.86 1.03 18.06
N LYS A 92 0.73 2.14 18.78
CA LYS A 92 1.10 3.50 18.34
C LYS A 92 0.33 3.92 17.08
N ASN A 93 0.91 3.72 15.91
CA ASN A 93 0.33 4.07 14.61
C ASN A 93 0.37 2.87 13.64
N MET A 94 0.44 1.66 14.20
CA MET A 94 0.39 0.44 13.41
C MET A 94 -1.03 -0.11 13.41
N ILE A 95 -1.56 -0.38 12.22
CA ILE A 95 -2.93 -0.86 12.01
C ILE A 95 -2.84 -2.29 11.43
N PRO A 96 -3.48 -3.28 12.05
CA PRO A 96 -3.57 -4.62 11.48
C PRO A 96 -4.28 -4.61 10.12
N LEU A 97 -3.73 -5.29 9.11
CA LEU A 97 -4.27 -5.34 7.74
C LEU A 97 -5.71 -5.86 7.74
N TRP A 98 -5.99 -6.88 8.56
CA TRP A 98 -7.29 -7.53 8.64
C TRP A 98 -8.41 -6.60 9.12
N THR A 99 -8.09 -5.49 9.81
CA THR A 99 -9.13 -4.52 10.23
C THR A 99 -9.89 -3.98 9.03
N PHE A 100 -9.21 -3.73 7.91
CA PHE A 100 -9.86 -3.24 6.69
C PHE A 100 -10.80 -4.29 6.08
N GLY A 101 -10.52 -5.58 6.22
CA GLY A 101 -11.40 -6.65 5.76
C GLY A 101 -12.66 -6.88 6.60
N MET A 102 -12.72 -6.31 7.81
CA MET A 102 -13.84 -6.47 8.75
C MET A 102 -14.76 -5.23 8.82
N LEU A 103 -14.44 -4.16 8.09
CA LEU A 103 -15.18 -2.88 8.16
C LEU A 103 -16.40 -2.81 7.22
N TRP A 104 -16.70 -3.89 6.49
CA TRP A 104 -17.80 -4.02 5.54
C TRP A 104 -18.61 -5.29 5.82
#